data_AF-A0A2I9DVZ3-F1
#
_entry.id   AF-A0A2I9DVZ3-F1
#
_cell.length_a   1.000
_cell.length_b   1.000
_cell.length_c   1.000
_cell.angle_alpha   90.00
_cell.angle_beta   90.00
_cell.angle_gamma   90.00
#
_symmetry.space_group_name_H-M   'P 1'
#
loop_
_entity.id
_entity.type
_entity.pdbx_description
1 polymer ?
#
loop_
_entity_poly.entity_id
_entity_poly.type
_entity_poly.pdbx_seq_one_letter_code
_entity_poly.pdbx_strand_id
1 'polypeptide(L)'
;MHIEFRSDLGAKVLVDVPDERALEDTLRRYGRLGWTSGEVPPGGYPFPYDNFSDFDWSLIGARKWTSPEGDVLIIHRGQAYKIRELEAVDSRKMKLPAAVKISRGAKSTDLDQVREKADGEFEYVTLAIFRGGRRQERYALPRQGAPAPSAAD
;
A
#
# COMPACT_ATOMS: atom_id res chain seq x y z
N MET A 1 -17.78 -2.14 -15.54
CA MET A 1 -17.57 -2.93 -14.30
C MET A 1 -17.80 -2.04 -13.10
N HIS A 2 -17.79 -2.59 -11.87
CA HIS A 2 -17.99 -1.79 -10.66
C HIS A 2 -16.90 -2.07 -9.64
N ILE A 3 -16.51 -1.04 -8.88
CA ILE A 3 -15.63 -1.17 -7.73
C ILE A 3 -16.30 -0.57 -6.50
N GLU A 4 -16.22 -1.28 -5.38
CA GLU A 4 -16.74 -0.82 -4.10
C GLU A 4 -15.64 -0.12 -3.29
N PHE A 5 -15.94 1.08 -2.79
CA PHE A 5 -15.10 1.82 -1.87
C PHE A 5 -15.75 1.95 -0.50
N ARG A 6 -14.91 2.00 0.53
CA ARG A 6 -15.20 2.68 1.79
C ARG A 6 -14.64 4.10 1.71
N SER A 7 -15.49 5.10 1.89
CA SER A 7 -15.06 6.49 1.94
C SER A 7 -14.26 6.79 3.20
N ASP A 8 -13.65 7.97 3.24
CA ASP A 8 -13.01 8.56 4.42
C ASP A 8 -13.95 8.70 5.62
N LEU A 9 -15.26 8.85 5.36
CA LEU A 9 -16.32 8.86 6.38
C LEU A 9 -16.89 7.46 6.69
N GLY A 10 -16.37 6.40 6.07
CA GLY A 10 -16.79 5.02 6.28
C GLY A 10 -18.03 4.58 5.48
N ALA A 11 -18.56 5.43 4.60
CA ALA A 11 -19.70 5.09 3.75
C ALA A 11 -19.29 4.07 2.69
N LYS A 12 -20.20 3.14 2.37
CA LYS A 12 -20.05 2.19 1.27
C LYS A 12 -20.54 2.84 -0.02
N VAL A 13 -19.64 3.01 -0.99
CA VAL A 13 -19.91 3.67 -2.28
C VAL A 13 -19.53 2.74 -3.42
N LEU A 14 -20.44 2.51 -4.36
CA LEU A 14 -20.17 1.76 -5.58
C LEU A 14 -19.88 2.75 -6.71
N VAL A 15 -18.78 2.55 -7.42
CA VAL A 15 -18.36 3.40 -8.53
C VAL A 15 -18.31 2.57 -9.81
N ASP A 16 -18.91 3.11 -10.87
CA ASP A 16 -18.85 2.54 -12.21
C ASP A 16 -17.49 2.82 -12.84
N VAL A 17 -16.85 1.78 -13.35
CA VAL A 17 -15.59 1.85 -14.09
C VAL A 17 -15.86 1.41 -15.54
N PRO A 18 -15.58 2.26 -16.54
CA PRO A 18 -15.92 1.97 -17.94
C PRO A 18 -15.31 0.67 -18.44
N ASP A 19 -14.03 0.44 -18.17
CA ASP A 19 -13.27 -0.74 -18.60
C ASP A 19 -12.09 -1.04 -17.64
N GLU A 20 -11.39 -2.15 -17.87
CA GLU A 20 -10.24 -2.56 -17.06
C GLU A 20 -9.09 -1.54 -17.05
N ARG A 21 -8.90 -0.77 -18.13
CA ARG A 21 -7.78 0.18 -18.26
C ARG A 21 -7.99 1.41 -17.39
N ALA A 22 -9.25 1.74 -17.09
CA ALA A 22 -9.61 2.84 -16.19
C ALA A 22 -9.55 2.47 -14.69
N LEU A 23 -9.27 1.21 -14.34
CA LEU A 23 -9.34 0.73 -12.97
C LEU A 23 -8.29 1.39 -12.07
N GLU A 24 -7.01 1.35 -12.46
CA GLU A 24 -5.93 1.94 -11.65
C GLU A 24 -6.10 3.46 -11.48
N ASP A 25 -6.56 4.16 -12.51
CA ASP A 25 -6.82 5.60 -12.43
C ASP A 25 -8.02 5.92 -11.54
N THR A 26 -9.05 5.06 -11.54
CA THR A 26 -10.17 5.15 -10.60
C THR A 26 -9.69 4.94 -9.16
N LEU A 27 -8.87 3.92 -8.91
CA LEU A 27 -8.27 3.65 -7.59
C LEU A 27 -7.47 4.85 -7.10
N ARG A 28 -6.58 5.41 -7.95
CA ARG A 28 -5.82 6.62 -7.60
C ARG A 28 -6.72 7.80 -7.29
N ARG A 29 -7.73 8.05 -8.12
CA ARG A 29 -8.63 9.21 -7.99
C ARG A 29 -9.30 9.23 -6.63
N TYR A 30 -9.92 8.13 -6.23
CA TYR A 30 -10.62 8.04 -4.96
C TYR A 30 -9.67 7.81 -3.78
N GLY A 31 -8.58 7.06 -3.98
CA GLY A 31 -7.60 6.82 -2.92
C GLY A 31 -6.81 8.06 -2.49
N ARG A 32 -6.66 9.08 -3.35
CA ARG A 32 -6.16 10.41 -2.93
C ARG A 32 -7.06 11.09 -1.90
N LEU A 33 -8.36 10.75 -1.87
CA LEU A 33 -9.31 11.21 -0.86
C LEU A 33 -9.26 10.35 0.41
N GLY A 34 -8.38 9.34 0.47
CA GLY A 34 -8.31 8.37 1.57
C GLY A 34 -9.34 7.24 1.47
N TRP A 35 -10.05 7.12 0.34
CA TRP A 35 -11.00 6.03 0.12
C TRP A 35 -10.25 4.73 -0.17
N THR A 36 -10.81 3.61 0.26
CA THR A 36 -10.16 2.30 0.14
C THR A 36 -11.11 1.27 -0.45
N SER A 37 -10.59 0.32 -1.22
CA SER A 37 -11.36 -0.81 -1.74
C SER A 37 -10.81 -2.10 -1.17
N GLY A 38 -11.70 -2.99 -0.72
CA GLY A 38 -11.34 -4.24 -0.05
C GLY A 38 -10.71 -4.04 1.35
N GLU A 39 -9.99 -5.06 1.79
CA GLU A 39 -9.29 -5.09 3.08
C GLU A 39 -7.80 -5.36 2.87
N VAL A 40 -6.97 -4.94 3.82
CA VAL A 40 -5.54 -5.26 3.82
C VAL A 40 -5.38 -6.78 4.00
N PRO A 41 -4.69 -7.48 3.09
CA PRO A 41 -4.45 -8.92 3.23
C PRO A 41 -3.67 -9.24 4.51
N PRO A 42 -3.85 -10.43 5.12
CA PRO A 42 -2.95 -10.91 6.17
C PRO A 42 -1.50 -10.89 5.68
N GLY A 43 -0.59 -10.27 6.43
CA GLY A 43 0.80 -10.04 6.00
C GLY A 43 1.03 -8.74 5.21
N GLY A 44 -0.03 -7.99 4.91
CA GLY A 44 0.01 -6.78 4.09
C GLY A 44 0.00 -7.03 2.58
N TYR A 45 -0.16 -5.97 1.80
CA TYR A 45 -0.08 -6.04 0.34
C TYR A 45 1.33 -6.43 -0.13
N PRO A 46 1.48 -7.48 -0.96
CA PRO A 46 2.76 -7.83 -1.55
C PRO A 46 3.03 -7.00 -2.81
N PHE A 47 4.18 -6.32 -2.86
CA PHE A 47 4.63 -5.57 -4.03
C PHE A 47 6.07 -5.93 -4.42
N PRO A 48 6.47 -5.71 -5.69
CA PRO A 48 7.87 -5.86 -6.10
C PRO A 48 8.78 -4.89 -5.34
N TYR A 49 9.98 -5.34 -4.97
CA TYR A 49 10.95 -4.54 -4.22
C TYR A 49 11.25 -3.20 -4.91
N ASP A 50 11.51 -3.24 -6.22
CA ASP A 50 11.89 -2.08 -7.04
C ASP A 50 10.76 -1.05 -7.26
N ASN A 51 9.55 -1.33 -6.78
CA ASN A 51 8.46 -0.35 -6.79
C ASN A 51 8.44 0.53 -5.53
N PHE A 52 9.18 0.20 -4.47
CA PHE A 52 9.05 0.90 -3.18
C PHE A 52 9.34 2.41 -3.27
N SER A 53 10.40 2.78 -3.97
CA SER A 53 10.92 4.16 -4.00
C SER A 53 9.89 5.16 -4.53
N ASP A 54 9.11 4.77 -5.54
CA ASP A 54 8.15 5.61 -6.23
C ASP A 54 6.71 5.04 -6.26
N PHE A 55 6.40 4.12 -5.34
CA PHE A 55 5.05 3.56 -5.21
C PHE A 55 4.00 4.65 -5.01
N ASP A 56 2.92 4.58 -5.80
CA ASP A 56 1.76 5.45 -5.67
C ASP A 56 0.84 4.95 -4.54
N TRP A 57 1.04 5.49 -3.35
CA TRP A 57 0.25 5.16 -2.15
C TRP A 57 -1.26 5.39 -2.31
N SER A 58 -1.67 6.26 -3.25
CA SER A 58 -3.09 6.48 -3.50
C SER A 58 -3.79 5.25 -4.09
N LEU A 59 -3.06 4.30 -4.71
CA LEU A 59 -3.64 3.05 -5.20
C LEU A 59 -4.34 2.23 -4.11
N ILE A 60 -3.92 2.38 -2.86
CA ILE A 60 -4.50 1.69 -1.71
C ILE A 60 -5.15 2.66 -0.71
N GLY A 61 -5.42 3.90 -1.11
CA GLY A 61 -6.00 4.91 -0.22
C GLY A 61 -5.08 5.38 0.91
N ALA A 62 -3.76 5.26 0.71
CA ALA A 62 -2.74 5.70 1.65
C ALA A 62 -2.01 6.97 1.17
N ARG A 63 -1.23 7.60 2.06
CA ARG A 63 -0.37 8.73 1.71
C ARG A 63 0.90 8.77 2.55
N LYS A 64 1.99 9.30 1.98
CA LYS A 64 3.18 9.68 2.76
C LYS A 64 2.85 10.89 3.63
N TRP A 65 3.43 10.93 4.83
CA TRP A 65 3.40 12.08 5.73
C TRP A 65 4.70 12.14 6.52
N THR A 66 5.28 13.32 6.65
CA THR A 66 6.48 13.54 7.47
C THR A 66 6.03 14.05 8.84
N SER A 67 6.45 13.39 9.91
CA SER A 67 6.13 13.83 11.27
C SER A 67 6.90 15.10 11.65
N PRO A 68 6.49 15.82 12.70
CA PRO A 68 7.24 16.96 13.22
C PRO A 68 8.70 16.64 13.58
N GLU A 69 8.98 15.38 13.94
CA GLU A 69 10.32 14.88 14.26
C GLU A 69 11.15 14.53 13.03
N GLY A 70 10.56 14.59 11.83
CA GLY A 70 11.21 14.30 10.55
C GLY A 70 11.04 12.86 10.04
N ASP A 71 10.31 12.00 10.75
CA ASP A 71 10.08 10.61 10.33
C ASP A 71 9.11 10.56 9.14
N VAL A 72 9.48 9.84 8.08
CA VAL A 72 8.58 9.55 6.96
C VAL A 72 7.69 8.35 7.31
N LEU A 73 6.37 8.59 7.37
CA LEU A 73 5.35 7.60 7.70
C LEU A 73 4.39 7.41 6.53
N ILE A 74 3.74 6.25 6.50
CA ILE A 74 2.60 5.98 5.62
C ILE A 74 1.32 6.04 6.44
N ILE A 75 0.39 6.91 6.04
CA ILE A 75 -0.92 7.06 6.67
C ILE A 75 -1.95 6.28 5.86
N HIS A 76 -2.70 5.39 6.51
CA HIS A 76 -3.77 4.61 5.90
C HIS A 76 -4.90 4.38 6.92
N ARG A 77 -6.14 4.74 6.58
CA ARG A 77 -7.32 4.68 7.48
C ARG A 77 -7.06 5.25 8.88
N GLY A 78 -6.42 6.43 8.93
CA GLY A 78 -6.09 7.13 10.19
C GLY A 78 -4.98 6.49 11.03
N GLN A 79 -4.36 5.39 10.58
CA GLN A 79 -3.23 4.76 11.26
C GLN A 79 -1.91 5.17 10.59
N ALA A 80 -0.88 5.40 11.40
CA ALA A 80 0.48 5.67 10.94
C ALA A 80 1.33 4.39 10.95
N TYR A 81 1.97 4.10 9.82
CA TYR A 81 2.84 2.95 9.62
C TYR A 81 4.28 3.42 9.39
N LYS A 82 5.23 2.75 10.04
CA LYS A 82 6.66 2.98 9.87
C LYS A 82 7.22 2.13 8.74
N ILE A 83 8.20 2.69 8.04
CA ILE A 83 9.03 2.00 7.05
C ILE A 83 10.13 1.23 7.81
N ARG A 84 10.28 -0.06 7.53
CA ARG A 84 11.31 -0.93 8.12
C ARG A 84 12.04 -1.67 7.00
N GLU A 85 13.35 -1.50 6.94
CA GLU A 85 14.20 -2.31 6.07
C GLU A 85 14.49 -3.64 6.74
N LEU A 86 14.32 -4.72 6.00
CA LEU A 86 14.59 -6.08 6.42
C LEU A 86 15.74 -6.62 5.58
N GLU A 87 16.82 -6.97 6.25
CA GLU A 87 17.98 -7.58 5.62
C GLU A 87 17.63 -8.93 4.99
N ALA A 88 18.41 -9.30 3.96
CA ALA A 88 18.30 -10.62 3.37
C ALA A 88 18.64 -11.69 4.42
N VAL A 89 17.81 -12.73 4.49
CA VAL A 89 18.08 -13.90 5.33
C VAL A 89 18.65 -14.97 4.44
N ASP A 90 19.92 -15.35 4.64
CA ASP A 90 20.51 -16.53 4.02
C ASP A 90 20.89 -17.54 5.11
N SER A 91 19.96 -18.44 5.41
CA SER A 91 20.17 -19.55 6.33
C SER A 91 19.94 -20.88 5.61
N ARG A 92 20.48 -21.97 6.17
CA ARG A 92 20.27 -23.32 5.63
C ARG A 92 18.78 -23.71 5.54
N LYS A 93 17.93 -23.13 6.40
CA LYS A 93 16.48 -23.42 6.46
C LYS A 93 15.63 -22.46 5.63
N MET A 94 16.11 -21.25 5.37
CA MET A 94 15.32 -20.18 4.78
C MET A 94 16.22 -19.19 4.04
N LYS A 95 15.85 -18.90 2.79
CA LYS A 95 16.45 -17.86 1.97
C LYS A 95 15.38 -16.82 1.61
N LEU A 96 15.48 -15.63 2.18
CA LEU A 96 14.58 -14.51 1.88
C LEU A 96 15.41 -13.33 1.37
N PRO A 97 15.03 -12.72 0.24
CA PRO A 97 15.67 -11.49 -0.20
C PRO A 97 15.33 -10.34 0.74
N ALA A 98 16.13 -9.27 0.65
CA ALA A 98 15.86 -8.03 1.35
C ALA A 98 14.44 -7.52 1.04
N ALA A 99 13.86 -6.82 2.00
CA ALA A 99 12.52 -6.29 1.87
C ALA A 99 12.35 -4.95 2.57
N VAL A 100 11.36 -4.18 2.10
CA VAL A 100 10.86 -3.02 2.83
C VAL A 100 9.47 -3.34 3.36
N LYS A 101 9.32 -3.35 4.68
CA LYS A 101 8.08 -3.65 5.39
C LYS A 101 7.47 -2.38 5.95
N ILE A 102 6.18 -2.17 5.67
CA ILE A 102 5.40 -1.03 6.17
C ILE A 102 4.46 -1.56 7.25
N SER A 103 4.78 -1.31 8.52
CA SER A 103 4.00 -1.86 9.63
C SER A 103 3.89 -0.91 10.80
N ARG A 104 3.00 -1.22 11.74
CA ARG A 104 2.85 -0.52 13.03
C ARG A 104 2.73 -1.56 14.15
N GLY A 105 2.90 -1.13 15.39
CA GLY A 105 2.55 -1.98 16.54
C GLY A 105 1.06 -2.31 16.52
N ALA A 106 0.72 -3.55 16.86
CA ALA A 106 -0.66 -3.95 17.07
C ALA A 106 -1.26 -3.19 18.26
N LYS A 107 -2.54 -2.86 18.16
CA LYS A 107 -3.35 -2.25 19.20
C LYS A 107 -4.31 -3.30 19.76
N SER A 108 -4.81 -3.07 20.97
CA SER A 108 -5.81 -3.95 21.60
C SER A 108 -7.08 -4.13 20.77
N THR A 109 -7.43 -3.17 19.92
CA THR A 109 -8.60 -3.21 19.03
C THR A 109 -8.34 -3.90 17.69
N ASP A 110 -7.10 -4.29 17.39
CA ASP A 110 -6.80 -5.02 16.16
C ASP A 110 -7.27 -6.46 16.28
N LEU A 111 -7.89 -6.99 15.23
CA LEU A 111 -8.32 -8.39 15.18
C LEU A 111 -7.10 -9.32 15.16
N ASP A 112 -7.16 -10.45 15.87
CA ASP A 112 -6.05 -11.40 15.98
C ASP A 112 -5.52 -11.87 14.61
N GLN A 113 -6.42 -12.03 13.63
CA GLN A 113 -6.08 -12.47 12.27
C GLN A 113 -5.16 -11.50 11.50
N VAL A 114 -5.07 -10.23 11.90
CA VAL A 114 -4.17 -9.24 11.27
C VAL A 114 -2.89 -9.01 12.09
N ARG A 115 -2.77 -9.65 13.26
CA ARG A 115 -1.60 -9.53 14.13
C ARG A 115 -0.54 -10.54 13.74
N GLU A 116 0.66 -10.03 13.50
CA GLU A 116 1.85 -10.82 13.25
C GLU A 116 2.70 -10.85 14.50
N LYS A 117 2.97 -12.07 15.00
CA LYS A 117 3.92 -12.28 16.09
C LYS A 117 5.33 -12.06 15.54
N ALA A 118 6.10 -11.22 16.21
CA ALA A 118 7.54 -11.12 16.02
C ALA A 118 8.27 -11.82 17.18
N ASP A 119 9.59 -11.85 17.10
CA ASP A 119 10.42 -12.34 18.19
C ASP A 119 10.21 -11.45 19.44
N GLY A 120 9.82 -12.08 20.56
CA GLY A 120 9.47 -11.42 21.81
C GLY A 120 7.97 -11.26 22.04
N GLU A 121 7.59 -10.24 22.84
CA GLU A 121 6.19 -9.96 23.21
C GLU A 121 5.49 -8.97 22.26
N PHE A 122 6.18 -8.52 21.19
CA PHE A 122 5.65 -7.51 20.28
C PHE A 122 4.86 -8.12 19.12
N GLU A 123 3.64 -7.61 18.92
CA GLU A 123 2.81 -7.91 17.76
C GLU A 123 2.77 -6.71 16.80
N TYR A 124 2.77 -6.99 15.50
CA TYR A 124 2.72 -5.97 14.47
C TYR A 124 1.51 -6.15 13.55
N VAL A 125 1.08 -5.06 12.93
CA VAL A 125 0.12 -5.08 11.82
C VAL A 125 0.81 -4.51 10.59
N THR A 126 0.83 -5.27 9.50
CA THR A 126 1.51 -4.89 8.26
C THR A 126 0.54 -4.34 7.23
N LEU A 127 0.89 -3.20 6.65
CA LEU A 127 0.17 -2.60 5.53
C LEU A 127 0.67 -3.17 4.19
N ALA A 128 1.99 -3.22 3.99
CA ALA A 128 2.59 -3.66 2.74
C ALA A 128 4.01 -4.22 2.96
N ILE A 129 4.42 -5.11 2.06
CA ILE A 129 5.78 -5.64 1.97
C ILE A 129 6.26 -5.55 0.52
N PHE A 130 7.38 -4.87 0.31
CA PHE A 130 8.08 -4.78 -0.96
C PHE A 130 9.23 -5.78 -0.92
N ARG A 131 9.17 -6.85 -1.72
CA ARG A 131 10.15 -7.94 -1.69
C ARG A 131 10.21 -8.66 -3.04
N GLY A 132 11.42 -8.88 -3.56
CA GLY A 132 11.65 -9.62 -4.81
C GLY A 132 10.80 -9.09 -5.98
N GLY A 133 10.33 -10.00 -6.83
CA GLY A 133 9.45 -9.67 -7.97
C GLY A 133 10.14 -8.89 -9.08
N ARG A 134 9.36 -8.41 -10.05
CA ARG A 134 9.79 -7.51 -11.12
C ARG A 134 8.99 -6.22 -11.02
N ARG A 135 9.65 -5.08 -11.21
CA ARG A 135 9.03 -3.76 -11.22
C ARG A 135 7.82 -3.72 -12.15
N GLN A 136 6.71 -3.13 -11.69
CA GLN A 136 5.52 -2.87 -12.48
C GLN A 136 5.25 -1.36 -12.54
N GLU A 137 5.26 -0.80 -13.75
CA GLU A 137 5.14 0.65 -13.92
C GLU A 137 3.77 1.19 -13.54
N ARG A 138 2.73 0.34 -13.59
CA ARG A 138 1.39 0.70 -13.11
C ARG A 138 1.29 0.98 -11.60
N TYR A 139 2.28 0.59 -10.80
CA TYR A 139 2.31 0.88 -9.36
C TYR A 139 3.08 2.15 -9.01
N ALA A 140 3.84 2.69 -9.96
CA ALA A 140 4.60 3.90 -9.76
C ALA A 140 3.68 5.13 -9.78
N LEU A 141 4.14 6.22 -9.18
CA LEU A 141 3.57 7.54 -9.34
C LEU A 141 3.48 7.89 -10.84
N PRO A 142 2.34 8.43 -11.31
CA PRO A 142 2.25 8.93 -12.68
C PRO A 142 3.33 9.99 -12.91
N ARG A 143 4.12 9.86 -13.97
CA ARG A 143 5.10 10.88 -14.35
C ARG A 143 4.34 12.17 -14.63
N GLN A 144 4.59 13.23 -13.85
CA GLN A 144 4.03 14.55 -14.14
C GLN A 144 4.55 15.00 -15.50
N GLY A 145 3.64 15.25 -16.45
CA GLY A 145 3.98 15.86 -17.75
C GLY A 145 4.02 14.95 -18.97
N ALA A 146 3.51 13.72 -18.93
CA ALA A 146 3.25 13.00 -20.18
C ALA A 146 2.04 13.66 -20.89
N PRO A 147 2.19 14.22 -22.11
CA PRO A 147 1.05 14.73 -22.85
C PRO A 147 0.06 13.60 -23.08
N ALA A 148 -1.24 13.89 -22.93
CA ALA A 148 -2.29 12.97 -23.33
C ALA A 148 -2.00 12.53 -24.78
N PRO A 149 -2.12 11.23 -25.13
CA PRO A 149 -2.00 10.82 -26.51
C PRO A 149 -3.03 11.63 -27.31
N SER A 150 -2.55 12.46 -28.23
CA SER A 150 -3.42 13.23 -29.11
C SER A 150 -4.30 12.23 -29.84
N ALA A 151 -5.62 12.41 -29.73
CA ALA A 151 -6.54 11.78 -30.65
C ALA A 151 -6.12 12.22 -32.06
N ALA A 152 -5.59 11.28 -32.85
CA ALA A 152 -5.45 11.50 -34.27
C ALA A 152 -6.86 11.44 -34.87
N ASP A 153 -7.25 12.52 -35.55
CA ASP A 153 -8.42 12.61 -36.43
C ASP A 153 -8.39 11.54 -37.53
#